data_AF-A0A5C8ACJ6-F1
#
_entry.id   AF-A0A5C8ACJ6-F1
#
_cell.length_a   1.000
_cell.length_b   1.000
_cell.length_c   1.000
_cell.angle_alpha   90.00
_cell.angle_beta   90.00
_cell.angle_gamma   90.00
#
_symmetry.space_group_name_H-M   'P 1'
#
loop_
_entity.id
_entity.type
_entity.pdbx_description
1 polymer ?
#
loop_
_entity_poly.entity_id
_entity_poly.type
_entity_poly.pdbx_seq_one_letter_code
_entity_poly.pdbx_strand_id
1 'polypeptide(L)'
;MRYLLLFTLFLIPLLSDAQLRQVAAKIVNPGALYSSYDFEEDHGKLKPAIRVSGSSADVTRIITYSNETNWPAAMQQLDSRISNRANIQLYTVYKILHTSDYCILIVPAAENKHMPENMRPSQDIFFIMTLDGAAFEGNIPDAHAVESYDEDEEDEEGSGVTKIVAPGDLYSTFDLNNNASMRAIVVESGILTEEQFQVIVKLAHEKNWPSGISSLEKRIAVAEKMKEYTAYYIMHFGENEEYVLVWIPIDENVHMPVAMRPTDQEGFYFVLKSTAVEIGY
;
A
#
# COMPACT_ATOMS: atom_id res chain seq x y z
N MET A 1 -19.23 -49.45 -46.00
CA MET A 1 -18.22 -48.56 -45.38
C MET A 1 -18.86 -47.88 -44.18
N ARG A 2 -18.51 -48.30 -42.97
CA ARG A 2 -18.97 -47.72 -41.69
C ARG A 2 -17.93 -46.69 -41.26
N TYR A 3 -18.30 -45.42 -41.12
CA TYR A 3 -17.44 -44.41 -40.49
C TYR A 3 -17.73 -44.40 -38.98
N LEU A 4 -16.74 -44.81 -38.20
CA LEU A 4 -16.69 -44.72 -36.75
C LEU A 4 -16.16 -43.33 -36.40
N LEU A 5 -17.02 -42.46 -35.88
CA LEU A 5 -16.66 -41.10 -35.49
C LEU A 5 -16.31 -41.13 -34.00
N LEU A 6 -15.01 -41.30 -33.70
CA LEU A 6 -14.47 -41.22 -32.35
C LEU A 6 -14.31 -39.74 -31.96
N PHE A 7 -15.18 -39.27 -31.07
CA PHE A 7 -15.10 -37.91 -30.51
C PHE A 7 -14.20 -37.97 -29.27
N THR A 8 -12.90 -37.76 -29.43
CA THR A 8 -11.98 -37.58 -28.30
C THR A 8 -12.14 -36.17 -27.75
N LEU A 9 -12.84 -36.07 -26.61
CA LEU A 9 -12.87 -34.91 -25.74
C LEU A 9 -11.44 -34.66 -25.22
N PHE A 10 -10.75 -33.67 -25.81
CA PHE A 10 -9.54 -33.11 -25.23
C PHE A 10 -9.97 -32.15 -24.12
N LEU A 11 -9.88 -32.62 -22.87
CA LEU A 11 -10.00 -31.78 -21.69
C LEU A 11 -8.72 -30.94 -21.62
N ILE A 12 -8.77 -29.70 -22.15
CA ILE A 12 -7.69 -28.73 -21.98
C ILE A 12 -7.79 -28.23 -20.54
N PRO A 13 -6.80 -28.46 -19.66
CA PRO A 13 -6.77 -27.76 -18.39
C PRO A 13 -6.58 -26.27 -18.67
N LEU A 14 -7.60 -25.48 -18.34
CA LEU A 14 -7.47 -24.04 -18.16
C LEU A 14 -6.49 -23.83 -17.01
N LEU A 15 -5.21 -23.68 -17.34
CA LEU A 15 -4.22 -23.06 -16.47
C LEU A 15 -4.65 -21.61 -16.27
N SER A 16 -5.40 -21.36 -15.20
CA SER A 16 -5.60 -20.02 -14.66
C SER A 16 -4.34 -19.64 -13.87
N ASP A 17 -3.24 -19.40 -14.58
CA ASP A 17 -2.16 -18.58 -14.03
C ASP A 17 -2.59 -17.13 -14.22
N ALA A 18 -3.32 -16.60 -13.24
CA ALA A 18 -3.31 -15.18 -12.99
C ALA A 18 -1.89 -14.82 -12.51
N GLN A 19 -0.93 -14.75 -13.44
CA GLN A 19 0.32 -14.08 -13.17
C GLN A 19 -0.05 -12.64 -12.81
N LEU A 20 0.11 -12.30 -11.54
CA LEU A 20 0.18 -10.92 -11.06
C LEU A 20 0.98 -10.15 -12.11
N ARG A 21 0.33 -9.19 -12.78
CA ARG A 21 0.97 -8.41 -13.83
C ARG A 21 1.97 -7.49 -13.13
N GLN A 22 3.19 -7.99 -12.93
CA GLN A 22 4.25 -7.24 -12.30
C GLN A 22 4.55 -6.02 -13.17
N VAL A 23 4.26 -4.83 -12.65
CA VAL A 23 4.51 -3.58 -13.38
C VAL A 23 6.01 -3.34 -13.36
N ALA A 24 6.66 -3.50 -14.51
CA ALA A 24 8.09 -3.25 -14.65
C ALA A 24 8.41 -1.81 -14.23
N ALA A 25 9.45 -1.66 -13.41
CA ALA A 25 9.94 -0.38 -12.95
C ALA A 25 11.43 -0.23 -13.28
N LYS A 26 11.92 1.00 -13.25
CA LYS A 26 13.33 1.33 -13.41
C LYS A 26 13.77 2.30 -12.34
N ILE A 27 14.87 1.99 -11.67
CA ILE A 27 15.50 2.91 -10.72
C ILE A 27 16.19 4.01 -11.52
N VAL A 28 15.78 5.26 -11.31
CA VAL A 28 16.35 6.44 -12.01
C VAL A 28 17.20 7.29 -11.07
N ASN A 29 16.80 7.45 -9.81
CA ASN A 29 17.58 8.14 -8.79
C ASN A 29 17.82 7.21 -7.58
N PRO A 30 18.98 6.52 -7.52
CA PRO A 30 19.33 5.70 -6.35
C PRO A 30 19.46 6.47 -5.03
N GLY A 31 19.56 7.80 -5.07
CA GLY A 31 19.62 8.65 -3.88
C GLY A 31 18.30 8.72 -3.12
N ALA A 32 17.17 8.50 -3.81
CA ALA A 32 15.83 8.43 -3.25
C ALA A 32 15.54 7.16 -2.43
N LEU A 33 16.52 6.27 -2.28
CA LEU A 33 16.36 4.97 -1.63
C LEU A 33 16.40 5.10 -0.10
N TYR A 34 15.32 4.69 0.56
CA TYR A 34 15.23 4.58 2.02
C TYR A 34 15.74 3.21 2.45
N SER A 35 16.88 3.20 3.12
CA SER A 35 17.58 1.97 3.51
C SER A 35 17.22 1.47 4.92
N SER A 36 16.58 2.32 5.71
CA SER A 36 16.14 2.05 7.08
C SER A 36 14.75 2.66 7.33
N TYR A 37 13.83 2.54 6.37
CA TYR A 37 12.47 3.05 6.53
C TYR A 37 11.81 2.44 7.77
N ASP A 38 11.37 3.28 8.68
CA ASP A 38 10.71 2.84 9.91
C ASP A 38 9.20 2.68 9.65
N PHE A 39 8.75 1.44 9.62
CA PHE A 39 7.32 1.13 9.49
C PHE A 39 6.53 1.32 10.78
N GLU A 40 7.16 1.40 11.94
CA GLU A 40 6.47 1.72 13.19
C GLU A 40 6.17 3.22 13.30
N GLU A 41 7.04 4.06 12.72
CA GLU A 41 6.84 5.52 12.60
C GLU A 41 6.21 5.92 11.25
N ASP A 42 5.94 4.95 10.38
CA ASP A 42 5.18 5.16 9.14
C ASP A 42 3.72 5.44 9.49
N HIS A 43 3.43 6.71 9.71
CA HIS A 43 2.12 7.22 10.07
C HIS A 43 1.12 7.16 8.90
N GLY A 44 0.88 5.98 8.38
CA GLY A 44 -0.18 5.73 7.42
C GLY A 44 0.20 5.91 5.95
N LYS A 45 1.47 6.11 5.60
CA LYS A 45 1.88 6.28 4.21
C LYS A 45 1.98 4.93 3.52
N LEU A 46 2.90 4.05 3.93
CA LEU A 46 3.15 2.78 3.24
C LEU A 46 2.54 1.57 3.95
N LYS A 47 2.55 1.51 5.28
CA LYS A 47 2.14 0.34 6.08
C LYS A 47 0.67 -0.02 5.88
N PRO A 48 -0.28 0.92 5.86
CA PRO A 48 -1.65 0.58 5.49
C PRO A 48 -1.75 0.15 4.03
N ALA A 49 -1.07 0.84 3.10
CA ALA A 49 -1.08 0.48 1.69
C ALA A 49 -0.59 -0.97 1.45
N ILE A 50 0.49 -1.39 2.12
CA ILE A 50 1.01 -2.77 2.06
C ILE A 50 0.03 -3.77 2.67
N ARG A 51 -0.58 -3.45 3.82
CA ARG A 51 -1.57 -4.33 4.48
C ARG A 51 -2.80 -4.54 3.62
N VAL A 52 -3.19 -3.51 2.88
CA VAL A 52 -4.32 -3.57 1.96
C VAL A 52 -3.93 -4.35 0.69
N SER A 53 -2.70 -4.18 0.18
CA SER A 53 -2.21 -4.76 -1.08
C SER A 53 -1.54 -6.13 -0.96
N GLY A 54 -1.50 -6.74 0.22
CA GLY A 54 -0.69 -7.95 0.45
C GLY A 54 -1.31 -8.90 1.46
N SER A 55 -0.87 -10.16 1.44
CA SER A 55 -1.14 -11.07 2.56
C SER A 55 -0.32 -10.65 3.78
N SER A 56 -0.69 -11.09 4.99
CA SER A 56 0.10 -10.83 6.20
C SER A 56 1.55 -11.35 6.10
N ALA A 57 1.78 -12.41 5.32
CA ALA A 57 3.11 -12.93 5.00
C ALA A 57 3.89 -11.98 4.08
N ASP A 58 3.24 -11.34 3.12
CA ASP A 58 3.88 -10.38 2.21
C ASP A 58 4.25 -9.08 2.94
N VAL A 59 3.38 -8.59 3.83
CA VAL A 59 3.67 -7.44 4.71
C VAL A 59 4.94 -7.70 5.52
N THR A 60 5.03 -8.85 6.17
CA THR A 60 6.18 -9.24 7.00
C THR A 60 7.46 -9.31 6.16
N ARG A 61 7.39 -9.86 4.96
CA ARG A 61 8.54 -9.93 4.04
C ARG A 61 8.99 -8.55 3.60
N ILE A 62 8.07 -7.65 3.25
CA ILE A 62 8.39 -6.29 2.83
C ILE A 62 9.08 -5.53 3.96
N ILE A 63 8.52 -5.57 5.17
CA ILE A 63 9.12 -4.92 6.35
C ILE A 63 10.52 -5.49 6.64
N THR A 64 10.66 -6.82 6.60
CA THR A 64 11.94 -7.47 6.93
C THR A 64 13.02 -7.17 5.88
N TYR A 65 12.69 -7.31 4.59
CA TYR A 65 13.67 -7.29 3.50
C TYR A 65 13.76 -5.96 2.74
N SER A 66 13.12 -4.92 3.27
CA SER A 66 13.37 -3.52 2.86
C SER A 66 14.47 -2.83 3.66
N ASN A 67 14.99 -3.48 4.70
CA ASN A 67 16.06 -2.95 5.52
C ASN A 67 17.45 -3.36 4.99
N GLU A 68 18.39 -2.42 5.00
CA GLU A 68 19.76 -2.59 4.51
C GLU A 68 20.53 -3.74 5.16
N THR A 69 20.21 -4.12 6.40
CA THR A 69 20.81 -5.27 7.08
C THR A 69 20.55 -6.59 6.35
N ASN A 70 19.46 -6.67 5.59
CA ASN A 70 19.09 -7.84 4.81
C ASN A 70 19.42 -7.70 3.31
N TRP A 71 20.05 -6.61 2.91
CA TRP A 71 20.48 -6.39 1.53
C TRP A 71 21.86 -7.03 1.25
N PRO A 72 22.24 -7.20 -0.02
CA PRO A 72 23.58 -7.64 -0.40
C PRO A 72 24.68 -6.76 0.22
N ALA A 73 25.86 -7.34 0.46
CA ALA A 73 26.96 -6.68 1.20
C ALA A 73 27.31 -5.27 0.67
N ALA A 74 27.29 -5.06 -0.65
CA ALA A 74 27.59 -3.76 -1.26
C ALA A 74 26.45 -2.72 -1.15
N MET A 75 25.31 -3.08 -0.57
CA MET A 75 24.13 -2.24 -0.38
C MET A 75 23.85 -1.90 1.09
N GLN A 76 24.52 -2.58 2.03
CA GLN A 76 24.21 -2.45 3.46
C GLN A 76 24.63 -1.11 4.06
N GLN A 77 25.65 -0.46 3.50
CA GLN A 77 26.18 0.81 4.02
C GLN A 77 26.01 1.96 3.02
N LEU A 78 25.80 3.16 3.54
CA LEU A 78 25.60 4.38 2.74
C LEU A 78 26.74 4.62 1.73
N ASP A 79 28.00 4.60 2.18
CA ASP A 79 29.17 4.80 1.30
C ASP A 79 29.26 3.75 0.18
N SER A 80 28.88 2.51 0.50
CA SER A 80 28.85 1.42 -0.48
C SER A 80 27.75 1.66 -1.52
N ARG A 81 26.56 2.15 -1.11
CA ARG A 81 25.48 2.53 -2.03
C ARG A 81 25.86 3.70 -2.93
N ILE A 82 26.49 4.73 -2.36
CA ILE A 82 26.99 5.89 -3.13
C ILE A 82 27.99 5.44 -4.20
N SER A 83 28.94 4.58 -3.82
CA SER A 83 29.96 4.05 -4.73
C SER A 83 29.37 3.12 -5.81
N ASN A 84 28.20 2.52 -5.56
CA ASN A 84 27.52 1.59 -6.47
C ASN A 84 26.27 2.18 -7.15
N ARG A 85 26.03 3.50 -7.10
CA ARG A 85 24.82 4.13 -7.68
C ARG A 85 24.51 3.68 -9.10
N ALA A 86 25.53 3.64 -9.98
CA ALA A 86 25.36 3.20 -11.35
C ALA A 86 24.92 1.72 -11.46
N ASN A 87 25.43 0.86 -10.57
CA ASN A 87 25.04 -0.56 -10.53
C ASN A 87 23.64 -0.74 -9.94
N ILE A 88 23.21 0.10 -8.99
CA ILE A 88 21.84 0.05 -8.42
C ILE A 88 20.80 0.26 -9.53
N GLN A 89 21.07 1.14 -10.50
CA GLN A 89 20.17 1.36 -11.63
C GLN A 89 20.02 0.15 -12.57
N LEU A 90 20.85 -0.88 -12.43
CA LEU A 90 20.84 -2.09 -13.27
C LEU A 90 20.00 -3.23 -12.69
N TYR A 91 19.43 -3.08 -11.49
CA TYR A 91 18.51 -4.07 -10.94
C TYR A 91 17.25 -4.19 -11.81
N THR A 92 16.85 -5.43 -12.07
CA THR A 92 15.50 -5.75 -12.56
C THR A 92 14.54 -5.63 -11.39
N VAL A 93 13.60 -4.68 -11.49
CA VAL A 93 12.68 -4.36 -10.41
C VAL A 93 11.24 -4.23 -10.91
N TYR A 94 10.30 -4.52 -10.01
CA TYR A 94 8.87 -4.39 -10.29
C TYR A 94 8.20 -3.59 -9.20
N LYS A 95 7.26 -2.72 -9.57
CA LYS A 95 6.42 -1.98 -8.64
C LYS A 95 5.47 -2.96 -7.95
N ILE A 96 5.47 -2.94 -6.62
CA ILE A 96 4.42 -3.55 -5.81
C ILE A 96 3.29 -2.55 -5.60
N LEU A 97 3.61 -1.39 -5.03
CA LEU A 97 2.65 -0.33 -4.77
C LEU A 97 3.34 1.03 -4.76
N HIS A 98 2.53 2.09 -4.76
CA HIS A 98 3.00 3.45 -4.54
C HIS A 98 1.89 4.27 -3.85
N THR A 99 2.31 5.37 -3.25
CA THR A 99 1.48 6.42 -2.65
C THR A 99 1.76 7.73 -3.39
N SER A 100 1.31 8.87 -2.86
CA SER A 100 1.69 10.20 -3.37
C SER A 100 3.19 10.49 -3.23
N ASP A 101 3.84 9.90 -2.23
CA ASP A 101 5.19 10.29 -1.82
C ASP A 101 6.21 9.19 -2.14
N TYR A 102 5.79 7.93 -2.03
CA TYR A 102 6.69 6.77 -2.03
C TYR A 102 6.24 5.66 -2.96
N CYS A 103 7.16 4.77 -3.31
CA CYS A 103 6.88 3.51 -3.96
C CYS A 103 7.69 2.37 -3.33
N ILE A 104 7.13 1.16 -3.45
CA ILE A 104 7.79 -0.07 -3.05
C ILE A 104 8.07 -0.89 -4.29
N LEU A 105 9.35 -1.23 -4.48
CA LEU A 105 9.81 -2.08 -5.55
C LEU A 105 10.26 -3.42 -4.98
N ILE A 106 9.90 -4.52 -5.65
CA ILE A 106 10.54 -5.81 -5.42
C ILE A 106 11.76 -5.96 -6.34
N VAL A 107 12.81 -6.55 -5.80
CA VAL A 107 14.02 -6.96 -6.52
C VAL A 107 14.10 -8.49 -6.48
N PRO A 108 13.55 -9.21 -7.47
CA PRO A 108 13.50 -10.66 -7.43
C PRO A 108 14.90 -11.27 -7.55
N ALA A 109 15.30 -12.14 -6.63
CA ALA A 109 16.63 -12.77 -6.69
C ALA A 109 16.82 -13.64 -7.94
N ALA A 110 15.73 -14.27 -8.40
CA ALA A 110 15.74 -15.14 -9.57
C ALA A 110 16.12 -14.40 -10.86
N GLU A 111 15.78 -13.12 -10.96
CA GLU A 111 15.94 -12.27 -12.14
C GLU A 111 17.15 -11.35 -12.09
N ASN A 112 17.77 -11.23 -10.91
CA ASN A 112 18.94 -10.37 -10.69
C ASN A 112 20.26 -11.15 -10.62
N LYS A 113 20.32 -12.33 -11.26
CA LYS A 113 21.53 -13.15 -11.34
C LYS A 113 22.65 -12.52 -12.16
N HIS A 114 22.35 -11.53 -12.99
CA HIS A 114 23.34 -10.74 -13.75
C HIS A 114 24.13 -9.77 -12.86
N MET A 115 23.61 -9.42 -11.69
CA MET A 115 24.27 -8.48 -10.79
C MET A 115 25.60 -9.05 -10.24
N PRO A 116 26.60 -8.20 -9.94
CA PRO A 116 27.84 -8.59 -9.29
C PRO A 116 27.58 -9.39 -8.01
N GLU A 117 28.49 -10.30 -7.66
CA GLU A 117 28.29 -11.25 -6.54
C GLU A 117 27.93 -10.55 -5.21
N ASN A 118 28.59 -9.44 -4.89
CA ASN A 118 28.35 -8.64 -3.69
C ASN A 118 27.09 -7.76 -3.74
N MET A 119 26.45 -7.64 -4.91
CA MET A 119 25.18 -6.94 -5.13
C MET A 119 24.04 -7.89 -5.47
N ARG A 120 24.31 -9.19 -5.63
CA ARG A 120 23.30 -10.16 -6.03
C ARG A 120 22.44 -10.53 -4.82
N PRO A 121 21.10 -10.32 -4.87
CA PRO A 121 20.22 -10.76 -3.80
C PRO A 121 20.23 -12.28 -3.71
N SER A 122 20.40 -12.83 -2.51
CA SER A 122 20.27 -14.28 -2.24
C SER A 122 18.80 -14.72 -2.19
N GLN A 123 17.89 -13.75 -2.05
CA GLN A 123 16.45 -13.86 -1.93
C GLN A 123 15.82 -12.53 -2.35
N ASP A 124 14.50 -12.50 -2.53
CA ASP A 124 13.83 -11.25 -2.88
C ASP A 124 14.01 -10.21 -1.78
N ILE A 125 14.39 -9.00 -2.19
CA ILE A 125 14.49 -7.83 -1.34
C ILE A 125 13.56 -6.75 -1.85
N PHE A 126 13.31 -5.75 -1.03
CA PHE A 126 12.41 -4.65 -1.36
C PHE A 126 13.14 -3.31 -1.25
N PHE A 127 12.83 -2.39 -2.13
CA PHE A 127 13.32 -1.02 -2.07
C PHE A 127 12.14 -0.08 -1.83
N ILE A 128 12.29 0.80 -0.85
CA ILE A 128 11.36 1.90 -0.59
C ILE A 128 12.02 3.14 -1.14
N MET A 129 11.33 3.85 -2.04
CA MET A 129 11.87 5.03 -2.70
C MET A 129 10.84 6.13 -2.76
N THR A 130 11.27 7.39 -2.74
CA THR A 130 10.39 8.48 -3.19
C THR A 130 10.06 8.33 -4.68
N LEU A 131 8.97 8.95 -5.14
CA LEU A 131 8.50 8.79 -6.52
C LEU A 131 9.52 9.27 -7.57
N ASP A 132 10.38 10.24 -7.26
CA ASP A 132 11.47 10.67 -8.15
C ASP A 132 12.57 9.60 -8.34
N GLY A 133 12.60 8.60 -7.44
CA GLY A 133 13.55 7.49 -7.43
C GLY A 133 13.32 6.43 -8.50
N ALA A 134 12.07 6.26 -8.96
CA ALA A 134 11.66 5.12 -9.76
C ALA A 134 10.68 5.51 -10.88
N ALA A 135 10.96 5.08 -12.11
CA ALA A 135 10.06 5.23 -13.25
C ALA A 135 9.27 3.94 -13.50
N PHE A 136 7.96 4.05 -13.71
CA PHE A 136 7.06 2.93 -14.04
C PHE A 136 5.81 3.45 -14.76
N GLU A 137 4.96 2.54 -15.25
CA GLU A 137 3.67 2.94 -15.86
C GLU A 137 2.83 3.74 -14.85
N GLY A 138 2.54 5.00 -15.18
CA GLY A 138 1.84 5.96 -14.30
C GLY A 138 2.74 6.91 -13.51
N ASN A 139 4.07 6.72 -13.53
CA ASN A 139 5.04 7.63 -12.90
C ASN A 139 6.29 7.78 -13.77
N ILE A 140 6.47 8.96 -14.38
CA ILE A 140 7.67 9.31 -15.14
C ILE A 140 8.34 10.48 -14.41
N PRO A 141 9.36 10.21 -13.58
CA PRO A 141 10.12 11.26 -12.90
C PRO A 141 10.71 12.24 -13.92
N ASP A 142 10.56 13.54 -13.67
CA ASP A 142 11.17 14.56 -14.52
C ASP A 142 12.70 14.47 -14.38
N ALA A 143 13.40 14.29 -15.50
CA ALA A 143 14.81 13.90 -15.52
C ALA A 143 15.79 15.01 -15.05
N HIS A 144 15.27 16.13 -14.54
CA HIS A 144 16.03 17.36 -14.27
C HIS A 144 15.99 17.87 -12.83
N ALA A 145 15.33 17.22 -11.88
CA ALA A 145 15.42 17.58 -10.46
C ALA A 145 16.54 16.79 -9.77
N VAL A 146 17.81 17.09 -10.09
CA VAL A 146 18.92 16.73 -9.21
C VAL A 146 19.20 17.97 -8.36
N GLU A 147 18.36 18.22 -7.37
CA GLU A 147 18.71 19.19 -6.33
C GLU A 147 19.65 18.51 -5.33
N SER A 148 20.76 19.20 -5.06
CA SER A 148 21.68 18.85 -3.99
C SER A 148 20.94 19.00 -2.67
N TYR A 149 20.79 17.89 -1.95
CA TYR A 149 20.33 17.90 -0.56
C TYR A 149 21.36 18.66 0.29
N ASP A 150 21.06 19.91 0.62
CA ASP A 150 21.53 20.53 1.85
C ASP A 150 20.57 20.04 2.94
N GLU A 151 21.09 19.26 3.88
CA GLU A 151 20.43 18.94 5.14
C GLU A 151 20.19 20.25 5.89
N ASP A 152 18.94 20.64 6.11
CA ASP A 152 18.44 21.44 7.24
C ASP A 152 17.00 21.94 6.94
N GLU A 153 16.02 21.03 6.88
CA GLU A 153 14.63 21.39 7.19
C GLU A 153 14.10 20.38 8.20
N GLU A 154 14.01 20.83 9.47
CA GLU A 154 13.18 20.19 10.48
C GLU A 154 11.72 20.33 10.02
N ASP A 155 11.26 19.41 9.17
CA ASP A 155 9.84 19.24 8.89
C ASP A 155 9.14 18.86 10.19
N GLU A 156 8.24 19.71 10.67
CA GLU A 156 7.36 19.39 11.79
C GLU A 156 6.61 18.08 11.47
N GLU A 157 7.00 17.00 12.16
CA GLU A 157 6.37 15.67 12.11
C GLU A 157 4.89 15.77 12.51
N GLY A 158 4.03 16.05 11.54
CA GLY A 158 2.61 15.78 11.66
C GLY A 158 2.45 14.27 11.77
N SER A 159 1.98 13.77 12.92
CA SER A 159 1.68 12.36 13.07
C SER A 159 0.61 12.06 12.01
N GLY A 160 0.91 11.25 11.00
CA GLY A 160 -0.04 10.87 9.93
C GLY A 160 -1.27 10.08 10.42
N VAL A 161 -1.55 10.12 11.73
CA VAL A 161 -2.88 9.98 12.29
C VAL A 161 -3.82 10.99 11.65
N THR A 162 -4.98 10.49 11.26
CA THR A 162 -6.10 11.25 10.72
C THR A 162 -7.14 11.40 11.80
N LYS A 163 -7.49 12.64 12.11
CA LYS A 163 -8.49 12.95 13.12
C LYS A 163 -9.86 13.08 12.48
N ILE A 164 -10.83 12.34 13.01
CA ILE A 164 -12.23 12.45 12.58
C ILE A 164 -12.87 13.64 13.30
N VAL A 165 -13.24 14.68 12.56
CA VAL A 165 -13.83 15.90 13.13
C VAL A 165 -15.35 15.98 12.97
N ALA A 166 -15.90 15.35 11.92
CA ALA A 166 -17.34 15.30 11.67
C ALA A 166 -17.85 13.87 11.40
N PRO A 167 -18.01 13.02 12.43
CA PRO A 167 -18.50 11.64 12.27
C PRO A 167 -19.90 11.53 11.63
N GLY A 168 -20.68 12.61 11.61
CA GLY A 168 -21.97 12.67 10.92
C GLY A 168 -21.88 12.60 9.39
N ASP A 169 -20.72 12.93 8.82
CA ASP A 169 -20.44 12.89 7.37
C ASP A 169 -19.83 11.54 6.94
N LEU A 170 -20.12 10.49 7.70
CA LEU A 170 -19.73 9.10 7.43
C LEU A 170 -20.73 8.40 6.49
N TYR A 171 -20.23 7.79 5.43
CA TYR A 171 -21.01 7.00 4.48
C TYR A 171 -20.90 5.50 4.77
N SER A 172 -21.75 5.02 5.67
CA SER A 172 -21.67 3.66 6.22
C SER A 172 -22.10 2.51 5.30
N THR A 173 -22.72 2.87 4.18
CA THR A 173 -23.18 1.96 3.12
C THR A 173 -22.67 2.41 1.75
N PHE A 174 -21.54 3.13 1.71
CA PHE A 174 -20.98 3.62 0.45
C PHE A 174 -20.64 2.43 -0.47
N ASP A 175 -21.10 2.49 -1.71
CA ASP A 175 -20.85 1.44 -2.69
C ASP A 175 -19.47 1.62 -3.32
N LEU A 176 -18.43 1.20 -2.58
CA LEU A 176 -17.06 1.20 -3.09
C LEU A 176 -16.93 0.29 -4.32
N ASN A 177 -17.71 -0.78 -4.40
CA ASN A 177 -17.57 -1.78 -5.46
C ASN A 177 -17.96 -1.24 -6.84
N ASN A 178 -18.85 -0.26 -6.90
CA ASN A 178 -19.27 0.39 -8.14
C ASN A 178 -18.69 1.81 -8.31
N ASN A 179 -17.79 2.25 -7.42
CA ASN A 179 -17.16 3.56 -7.53
C ASN A 179 -15.99 3.53 -8.54
N ALA A 180 -16.20 4.12 -9.71
CA ALA A 180 -15.21 4.12 -10.79
C ALA A 180 -13.88 4.78 -10.39
N SER A 181 -13.92 5.93 -9.69
CA SER A 181 -12.70 6.63 -9.27
C SER A 181 -11.86 5.81 -8.29
N MET A 182 -12.50 5.22 -7.28
CA MET A 182 -11.84 4.32 -6.33
C MET A 182 -11.20 3.14 -7.05
N ARG A 183 -11.97 2.46 -7.91
CA ARG A 183 -11.49 1.28 -8.65
C ARG A 183 -10.36 1.61 -9.61
N ALA A 184 -10.42 2.76 -10.28
CA ALA A 184 -9.33 3.24 -11.13
C ALA A 184 -8.04 3.44 -10.33
N ILE A 185 -8.14 4.06 -9.16
CA ILE A 185 -6.98 4.33 -8.30
C ILE A 185 -6.42 3.05 -7.70
N VAL A 186 -7.25 2.09 -7.27
CA VAL A 186 -6.73 0.93 -6.53
C VAL A 186 -6.60 -0.34 -7.34
N VAL A 187 -7.59 -0.69 -8.17
CA VAL A 187 -7.60 -1.94 -8.94
C VAL A 187 -6.93 -1.76 -10.29
N GLU A 188 -7.32 -0.73 -11.05
CA GLU A 188 -6.85 -0.56 -12.43
C GLU A 188 -5.38 -0.08 -12.48
N SER A 189 -4.94 0.70 -11.49
CA SER A 189 -3.53 1.08 -11.30
C SER A 189 -2.62 -0.08 -10.85
N GLY A 190 -3.24 -1.20 -10.46
CA GLY A 190 -2.58 -2.38 -9.90
C GLY A 190 -2.08 -2.22 -8.47
N ILE A 191 -2.55 -1.24 -7.69
CA ILE A 191 -2.20 -1.12 -6.27
C ILE A 191 -2.76 -2.34 -5.49
N LEU A 192 -3.98 -2.76 -5.80
CA LEU A 192 -4.67 -3.89 -5.17
C LEU A 192 -5.14 -4.89 -6.21
N THR A 193 -5.13 -6.17 -5.83
CA THR A 193 -5.89 -7.20 -6.55
C THR A 193 -7.40 -7.03 -6.30
N GLU A 194 -8.24 -7.62 -7.15
CA GLU A 194 -9.69 -7.62 -6.94
C GLU A 194 -10.04 -8.25 -5.58
N GLU A 195 -9.36 -9.34 -5.18
CA GLU A 195 -9.62 -10.01 -3.90
C GLU A 195 -9.32 -9.11 -2.70
N GLN A 196 -8.19 -8.41 -2.74
CA GLN A 196 -7.79 -7.42 -1.73
C GLN A 196 -8.76 -6.24 -1.67
N PHE A 197 -9.20 -5.75 -2.82
CA PHE A 197 -10.20 -4.70 -2.87
C PHE A 197 -11.53 -5.15 -2.26
N GLN A 198 -11.98 -6.39 -2.51
CA GLN A 198 -13.20 -6.92 -1.90
C GLN A 198 -13.13 -7.03 -0.37
N VAL A 199 -11.93 -7.24 0.20
CA VAL A 199 -11.72 -7.18 1.65
C VAL A 199 -12.02 -5.78 2.19
N ILE A 200 -11.51 -4.71 1.56
CA ILE A 200 -11.84 -3.33 1.94
C ILE A 200 -13.34 -3.08 1.81
N VAL A 201 -13.93 -3.43 0.66
CA VAL A 201 -15.37 -3.23 0.41
C VAL A 201 -16.20 -3.87 1.52
N LYS A 202 -15.83 -5.08 1.96
CA LYS A 202 -16.46 -5.75 3.09
C LYS A 202 -16.25 -4.94 4.38
N LEU A 203 -15.02 -4.63 4.75
CA LEU A 203 -14.68 -3.99 6.02
C LEU A 203 -15.07 -2.50 6.11
N ALA A 204 -15.39 -1.85 4.99
CA ALA A 204 -15.90 -0.48 4.91
C ALA A 204 -17.42 -0.36 5.10
N HIS A 205 -18.12 -1.49 5.24
CA HIS A 205 -19.58 -1.51 5.32
C HIS A 205 -20.07 -1.80 6.75
N GLU A 206 -21.06 -1.03 7.23
CA GLU A 206 -21.60 -1.12 8.60
C GLU A 206 -22.05 -2.50 9.07
N LYS A 207 -22.43 -3.39 8.15
CA LYS A 207 -22.82 -4.77 8.48
C LYS A 207 -21.65 -5.59 9.06
N ASN A 208 -20.42 -5.16 8.79
CA ASN A 208 -19.18 -5.78 9.27
C ASN A 208 -18.50 -4.96 10.37
N TRP A 209 -19.11 -3.86 10.80
CA TRP A 209 -18.54 -3.01 11.84
C TRP A 209 -18.89 -3.51 13.25
N PRO A 210 -18.13 -3.07 14.26
CA PRO A 210 -18.41 -3.36 15.65
C PRO A 210 -19.84 -3.00 16.07
N SER A 211 -20.39 -3.80 16.97
CA SER A 211 -21.82 -3.75 17.33
C SER A 211 -22.28 -2.40 17.88
N GLY A 212 -21.39 -1.56 18.39
CA GLY A 212 -21.64 -0.22 18.90
C GLY A 212 -21.71 0.88 17.83
N ILE A 213 -21.38 0.58 16.56
CA ILE A 213 -21.43 1.54 15.44
C ILE A 213 -22.06 0.97 14.16
N SER A 214 -22.56 -0.27 14.22
CA SER A 214 -23.12 -1.00 13.07
C SER A 214 -24.47 -0.47 12.54
N SER A 215 -25.02 0.60 13.13
CA SER A 215 -26.25 1.24 12.64
C SER A 215 -26.22 2.75 12.89
N LEU A 216 -27.03 3.50 12.14
CA LEU A 216 -27.10 4.96 12.25
C LEU A 216 -27.42 5.44 13.67
N GLU A 217 -28.44 4.86 14.31
CA GLU A 217 -28.84 5.22 15.67
C GLU A 217 -27.67 5.07 16.66
N LYS A 218 -26.93 3.96 16.55
CA LYS A 218 -25.80 3.70 17.43
C LYS A 218 -24.66 4.68 17.19
N ARG A 219 -24.35 4.99 15.93
CA ARG A 219 -23.33 6.00 15.58
C ARG A 219 -23.69 7.38 16.10
N ILE A 220 -24.94 7.80 15.98
CA ILE A 220 -25.41 9.07 16.55
C ILE A 220 -25.19 9.08 18.07
N ALA A 221 -25.52 7.98 18.76
CA ALA A 221 -25.36 7.87 20.21
C ALA A 221 -23.89 7.94 20.66
N VAL A 222 -22.94 7.58 19.80
CA VAL A 222 -21.50 7.60 20.10
C VAL A 222 -20.70 8.57 19.24
N ALA A 223 -21.35 9.54 18.59
CA ALA A 223 -20.72 10.41 17.59
C ALA A 223 -19.48 11.13 18.15
N GLU A 224 -19.57 11.73 19.34
CA GLU A 224 -18.41 12.37 19.97
C GLU A 224 -17.29 11.38 20.30
N LYS A 225 -17.64 10.14 20.68
CA LYS A 225 -16.66 9.09 20.95
C LYS A 225 -15.96 8.62 19.67
N MET A 226 -16.63 8.66 18.51
CA MET A 226 -16.01 8.29 17.22
C MET A 226 -14.87 9.23 16.83
N LYS A 227 -14.79 10.45 17.38
CA LYS A 227 -13.66 11.36 17.17
C LYS A 227 -12.38 10.91 17.87
N GLU A 228 -12.48 9.95 18.79
CA GLU A 228 -11.35 9.41 19.58
C GLU A 228 -10.72 8.18 18.92
N TYR A 229 -11.20 7.73 17.77
CA TYR A 229 -10.51 6.67 17.02
C TYR A 229 -9.14 7.17 16.56
N THR A 230 -8.12 6.34 16.75
CA THR A 230 -6.87 6.45 16.01
C THR A 230 -7.16 5.93 14.60
N ALA A 231 -7.17 6.82 13.61
CA ALA A 231 -7.44 6.49 12.22
C ALA A 231 -6.26 6.87 11.35
N TYR A 232 -6.08 6.17 10.23
CA TYR A 232 -5.04 6.48 9.24
C TYR A 232 -5.67 6.79 7.90
N TYR A 233 -5.21 7.87 7.28
CA TYR A 233 -5.55 8.21 5.90
C TYR A 233 -5.09 7.09 4.98
N ILE A 234 -5.95 6.67 4.06
CA ILE A 234 -5.58 5.75 2.99
C ILE A 234 -5.50 6.50 1.67
N MET A 235 -6.57 7.19 1.30
CA MET A 235 -6.65 7.90 0.03
C MET A 235 -7.85 8.84 -0.05
N HIS A 236 -7.75 9.82 -0.95
CA HIS A 236 -8.88 10.56 -1.49
C HIS A 236 -9.45 9.86 -2.73
N PHE A 237 -10.75 9.99 -2.94
CA PHE A 237 -11.43 9.53 -4.15
C PHE A 237 -12.75 10.28 -4.41
N GLY A 238 -13.35 10.03 -5.58
CA GLY A 238 -14.55 10.73 -6.04
C GLY A 238 -14.22 11.92 -6.93
N GLU A 239 -15.27 12.56 -7.46
CA GLU A 239 -15.10 13.78 -8.25
C GLU A 239 -14.56 14.90 -7.36
N ASN A 240 -13.40 15.46 -7.73
CA ASN A 240 -12.69 16.48 -6.94
C ASN A 240 -12.34 16.04 -5.51
N GLU A 241 -12.01 14.76 -5.30
CA GLU A 241 -11.51 14.26 -4.00
C GLU A 241 -12.51 14.43 -2.83
N GLU A 242 -13.81 14.39 -3.15
CA GLU A 242 -14.91 14.58 -2.19
C GLU A 242 -14.85 13.61 -0.99
N TYR A 243 -14.34 12.40 -1.19
CA TYR A 243 -14.32 11.34 -0.18
C TYR A 243 -12.91 10.99 0.26
N VAL A 244 -12.81 10.53 1.51
CA VAL A 244 -11.61 9.94 2.09
C VAL A 244 -11.94 8.54 2.59
N LEU A 245 -11.07 7.59 2.29
CA LEU A 245 -11.03 6.30 2.96
C LEU A 245 -10.04 6.39 4.12
N VAL A 246 -10.48 6.07 5.32
CA VAL A 246 -9.61 5.92 6.50
C VAL A 246 -9.68 4.51 7.05
N TRP A 247 -8.57 4.05 7.62
CA TRP A 247 -8.45 2.74 8.25
C TRP A 247 -8.36 2.87 9.78
N ILE A 248 -9.08 2.01 10.49
CA ILE A 248 -9.14 1.93 11.94
C ILE A 248 -8.48 0.62 12.40
N PRO A 249 -7.19 0.63 12.79
CA PRO A 249 -6.48 -0.57 13.23
C PRO A 249 -6.97 -1.09 14.58
N ILE A 250 -6.92 -2.41 14.76
CA ILE A 250 -7.30 -3.07 16.02
C ILE A 250 -6.35 -2.72 17.17
N ASP A 251 -5.04 -2.77 16.91
CA ASP A 251 -4.01 -2.70 17.96
C ASP A 251 -3.92 -1.31 18.60
N GLU A 252 -4.22 -0.26 17.83
CA GLU A 252 -4.12 1.13 18.31
C GLU A 252 -5.45 1.68 18.83
N ASN A 253 -6.53 0.92 18.70
CA ASN A 253 -7.85 1.32 19.18
C ASN A 253 -8.30 0.50 20.40
N VAL A 254 -7.36 -0.08 21.14
CA VAL A 254 -7.63 -0.79 22.40
C VAL A 254 -8.20 0.11 23.50
N HIS A 255 -8.01 1.42 23.41
CA HIS A 255 -8.61 2.41 24.32
C HIS A 255 -10.11 2.62 24.09
N MET A 256 -10.61 2.33 22.89
CA MET A 256 -12.02 2.51 22.56
C MET A 256 -12.93 1.58 23.38
N PRO A 257 -14.22 1.88 23.56
CA PRO A 257 -15.16 0.94 24.18
C PRO A 257 -15.22 -0.39 23.42
N VAL A 258 -15.34 -1.52 24.12
CA VAL A 258 -15.30 -2.86 23.49
C VAL A 258 -16.27 -3.01 22.32
N ALA A 259 -17.48 -2.44 22.42
CA ALA A 259 -18.48 -2.49 21.34
C ALA A 259 -18.10 -1.67 20.09
N MET A 260 -17.08 -0.81 20.18
CA MET A 260 -16.58 0.06 19.12
C MET A 260 -15.22 -0.40 18.57
N ARG A 261 -14.52 -1.32 19.25
CA ARG A 261 -13.21 -1.81 18.80
C ARG A 261 -13.34 -2.67 17.55
N PRO A 262 -12.39 -2.61 16.61
CA PRO A 262 -12.33 -3.57 15.53
C PRO A 262 -12.37 -5.01 16.06
N THR A 263 -13.15 -5.86 15.40
CA THR A 263 -13.28 -7.29 15.74
C THR A 263 -12.44 -8.18 14.85
N ASP A 264 -11.99 -7.66 13.71
CA ASP A 264 -11.12 -8.32 12.75
C ASP A 264 -9.67 -7.84 12.97
N GLN A 265 -8.69 -8.72 12.77
CA GLN A 265 -7.28 -8.36 12.87
C GLN A 265 -6.87 -7.32 11.83
N GLU A 266 -7.60 -7.26 10.71
CA GLU A 266 -7.41 -6.26 9.66
C GLU A 266 -7.99 -4.88 10.00
N GLY A 267 -8.63 -4.72 11.16
CA GLY A 267 -9.31 -3.48 11.51
C GLY A 267 -10.66 -3.33 10.80
N PHE A 268 -11.06 -2.08 10.54
CA PHE A 268 -12.16 -1.77 9.60
C PHE A 268 -11.92 -0.41 8.95
N TYR A 269 -12.76 -0.04 7.98
CA TYR A 269 -12.60 1.21 7.23
C TYR A 269 -13.82 2.11 7.33
N PHE A 270 -13.59 3.41 7.22
CA PHE A 270 -14.62 4.42 7.08
C PHE A 270 -14.46 5.16 5.76
N VAL A 271 -15.60 5.39 5.10
CA VAL A 271 -15.70 6.38 4.02
C VAL A 271 -16.31 7.65 4.62
N LEU A 272 -15.59 8.75 4.52
CA LEU A 272 -15.95 10.05 5.08
C LEU A 272 -15.91 11.11 3.97
N LYS A 273 -16.62 12.22 4.13
CA LYS A 273 -16.29 13.42 3.34
C LYS A 273 -14.87 13.87 3.65
N SER A 274 -14.18 14.44 2.67
CA SER A 274 -12.86 15.06 2.86
C SER A 274 -12.87 16.12 3.96
N THR A 275 -13.94 16.91 4.07
CA THR A 275 -14.11 17.93 5.12
C THR A 275 -14.38 17.36 6.51
N ALA A 276 -14.59 16.06 6.64
CA ALA A 276 -14.92 15.40 7.91
C ALA A 276 -13.69 14.89 8.66
N VAL A 277 -12.50 15.08 8.09
CA VAL A 277 -11.21 14.63 8.64
C VAL A 277 -10.15 15.74 8.58
N GLU A 278 -9.21 15.71 9.53
CA GLU A 278 -7.96 16.47 9.51
C GLU A 278 -6.81 15.46 9.33
N ILE A 279 -6.00 15.59 8.28
CA ILE A 279 -4.91 14.64 7.93
C ILE A 279 -3.59 15.21 8.46
N GLY A 280 -2.76 14.38 9.12
CA GLY A 280 -1.41 14.76 9.57
C GLY A 280 -1.38 15.51 10.90
N TYR A 281 -2.16 15.03 11.90
CA TYR A 281 -2.30 15.66 13.22
C TYR A 281 -1.30 15.12 14.25
#